data_AF-A0A9D1D3G5-F1
#
_entry.id   AF-A0A9D1D3G5-F1
#
_cell.length_a   1.000
_cell.length_b   1.000
_cell.length_c   1.000
_cell.angle_alpha   90.00
_cell.angle_beta   90.00
_cell.angle_gamma   90.00
#
_symmetry.space_group_name_H-M   'P 1'
#
loop_
_entity.id
_entity.type
_entity.pdbx_description
1 polymer ?
#
loop_
_entity_poly.entity_id
_entity_poly.type
_entity_poly.pdbx_seq_one_letter_code
_entity_poly.pdbx_strand_id
1 'polypeptide(L)'
;MSEEKKDAQNVARAPEGASKKRVKRWQIVLGVVVVVLLAAGIGFYAWHNTPGFCGTMCHDSMGEHLDNYNGVDASGGAGQASWHAQNEGTTCLDCHEADLETQVAELGSQLRGETDNLGLADRYYVDNEKCLSCHGGSYDALAELTADLGDYNPHKSPHGQMNCNECHKGHAAQVNTCGQCHDNGGQTMRGNN
;
A
#
# COMPACT_ATOMS: atom_id res chain seq x y z
N MET A 1 -7.30 -46.14 -88.72
CA MET A 1 -7.90 -47.30 -88.03
C MET A 1 -7.01 -47.59 -86.84
N SER A 2 -7.39 -47.40 -85.58
CA SER A 2 -8.73 -47.23 -85.02
C SER A 2 -8.65 -46.67 -83.59
N GLU A 3 -9.64 -45.83 -83.24
CA GLU A 3 -10.36 -45.75 -81.93
C GLU A 3 -9.55 -45.32 -80.70
N GLU A 4 -9.67 -44.10 -80.18
CA GLU A 4 -10.76 -43.52 -79.35
C GLU A 4 -11.24 -44.39 -78.17
N LYS A 5 -10.94 -43.93 -76.94
CA LYS A 5 -11.87 -43.72 -75.80
C LYS A 5 -11.08 -43.07 -74.64
N LYS A 6 -11.25 -41.77 -74.38
CA LYS A 6 -12.22 -41.13 -73.45
C LYS A 6 -12.18 -41.67 -72.02
N ASP A 7 -11.83 -40.76 -71.10
CA ASP A 7 -12.41 -40.50 -69.77
C ASP A 7 -11.28 -40.13 -68.79
N ALA A 8 -11.39 -39.21 -67.85
CA ALA A 8 -12.32 -38.14 -67.53
C ALA A 8 -11.55 -37.21 -66.58
N GLN A 9 -11.90 -35.93 -66.56
CA GLN A 9 -11.42 -34.98 -65.56
C GLN A 9 -11.79 -35.45 -64.14
N ASN A 10 -10.86 -35.39 -63.18
CA ASN A 10 -11.14 -34.89 -61.81
C ASN A 10 -9.86 -34.74 -60.97
N VAL A 11 -9.37 -33.51 -60.98
CA VAL A 11 -8.90 -32.67 -59.86
C VAL A 11 -8.61 -33.38 -58.52
N ALA A 12 -7.35 -33.31 -58.10
CA ALA A 12 -6.99 -32.96 -56.72
C ALA A 12 -5.72 -32.11 -56.76
N ARG A 13 -5.92 -30.80 -56.64
CA ARG A 13 -4.88 -29.77 -56.60
C ARG A 13 -4.02 -29.94 -55.35
N ALA A 14 -2.70 -29.91 -55.51
CA ALA A 14 -1.75 -29.86 -54.40
C ALA A 14 -2.12 -28.71 -53.44
N PRO A 15 -1.99 -28.89 -52.11
CA PRO A 15 -2.27 -27.81 -51.18
C PRO A 15 -1.27 -26.69 -51.44
N GLU A 16 -1.81 -25.55 -51.89
CA GLU A 16 -1.09 -24.32 -52.08
C GLU A 16 -0.40 -23.94 -50.76
N GLY A 17 0.91 -23.68 -50.85
CA GLY A 17 1.71 -23.27 -49.71
C GLY A 17 1.06 -22.07 -49.03
N ALA A 18 0.75 -22.24 -47.74
CA ALA A 18 0.33 -21.16 -46.88
C ALA A 18 1.42 -20.07 -46.90
N SER A 19 1.14 -18.99 -47.63
CA SER A 19 1.94 -17.77 -47.64
C SER A 19 2.04 -17.28 -46.20
N LYS A 20 3.20 -17.49 -45.56
CA LYS A 20 3.49 -16.88 -44.27
C LYS A 20 3.48 -15.37 -44.49
N LYS A 21 2.41 -14.69 -44.07
CA LYS A 21 2.32 -13.23 -44.10
C LYS A 21 3.58 -12.66 -43.44
N ARG A 22 4.46 -12.07 -44.25
CA ARG A 22 5.70 -11.42 -43.79
C ARG A 22 5.30 -10.22 -42.96
N VAL A 23 5.26 -10.39 -41.65
CA VAL A 23 4.99 -9.30 -40.70
C VAL A 23 6.04 -8.21 -40.96
N LYS A 24 5.60 -6.97 -41.22
CA LYS A 24 6.53 -5.88 -41.54
C LYS A 24 7.35 -5.57 -40.28
N ARG A 25 8.67 -5.42 -40.39
CA ARG A 25 9.59 -5.23 -39.24
C ARG A 25 9.14 -4.09 -38.30
N TRP A 26 8.51 -3.03 -38.82
CA TRP A 26 7.95 -1.95 -38.00
C TRP A 26 6.80 -2.40 -37.08
N GLN A 27 5.96 -3.36 -37.50
CA GLN A 27 4.91 -3.93 -36.65
C GLN A 27 5.50 -4.76 -35.50
N ILE A 28 6.64 -5.41 -35.72
CA ILE A 28 7.38 -6.13 -34.67
C ILE A 28 7.96 -5.11 -33.68
N VAL A 29 8.61 -4.05 -34.17
CA VAL A 29 9.13 -2.97 -33.32
C VAL A 29 8.02 -2.33 -32.49
N LEU A 30 6.88 -2.01 -33.10
CA LEU A 30 5.75 -1.40 -32.42
C LEU A 30 5.14 -2.35 -31.39
N GLY A 31 5.03 -3.65 -31.71
CA GLY A 31 4.63 -4.68 -30.76
C GLY A 31 5.59 -4.79 -29.56
N VAL A 32 6.91 -4.77 -29.81
CA VAL A 32 7.92 -4.79 -28.74
C VAL A 32 7.82 -3.54 -27.87
N VAL A 33 7.66 -2.35 -28.46
CA VAL A 33 7.50 -1.10 -27.70
C VAL A 33 6.28 -1.17 -26.79
N VAL A 34 5.13 -1.65 -27.30
CA VAL A 34 3.92 -1.80 -26.48
C VAL A 34 4.16 -2.79 -25.33
N VAL A 35 4.80 -3.93 -25.59
CA VAL A 35 5.12 -4.92 -24.54
C VAL A 35 6.06 -4.33 -23.49
N VAL A 36 7.08 -3.58 -23.90
CA VAL A 36 8.02 -2.92 -22.98
C VAL A 36 7.30 -1.89 -22.12
N LEU A 37 6.42 -1.06 -22.69
CA LEU A 37 5.65 -0.08 -21.93
C LEU A 37 4.70 -0.73 -20.93
N LEU A 38 4.04 -1.83 -21.31
CA LEU A 38 3.19 -2.59 -20.40
C LEU A 38 4.01 -3.21 -19.25
N ALA A 39 5.15 -3.80 -19.56
CA ALA A 39 6.04 -4.37 -18.54
C ALA A 39 6.58 -3.29 -17.59
N ALA A 40 6.98 -2.13 -18.13
CA ALA A 40 7.43 -0.99 -17.33
C ALA A 40 6.30 -0.42 -16.46
N GLY A 41 5.08 -0.30 -16.99
CA GLY A 41 3.92 0.18 -16.23
C GLY A 41 3.55 -0.74 -15.07
N ILE A 42 3.56 -2.06 -15.29
CA ILE A 42 3.34 -3.05 -14.22
C ILE A 42 4.47 -2.99 -13.18
N GLY A 43 5.73 -2.91 -13.63
CA GLY A 43 6.88 -2.79 -12.72
C GLY A 43 6.83 -1.51 -11.89
N PHE A 44 6.46 -0.39 -12.50
CA PHE A 44 6.28 0.90 -11.82
C PHE A 44 5.12 0.84 -10.82
N TYR A 45 3.98 0.26 -11.19
CA TYR A 45 2.84 0.06 -10.30
C TYR A 45 3.12 -0.95 -9.17
N ALA A 46 4.02 -1.92 -9.36
CA ALA A 46 4.44 -2.75 -8.24
C ALA A 46 5.35 -1.94 -7.29
N TRP A 47 6.26 -1.16 -7.84
CA TRP A 47 7.23 -0.38 -7.07
C TRP A 47 6.62 0.81 -6.33
N HIS A 48 5.66 1.52 -6.91
CA HIS A 48 5.07 2.74 -6.31
C HIS A 48 4.32 2.47 -5.00
N ASN A 49 3.92 1.22 -4.74
CA ASN A 49 3.22 0.80 -3.53
C ASN A 49 4.17 0.28 -2.45
N THR A 50 5.48 0.41 -2.67
CA THR A 50 6.50 -0.06 -1.73
C THR A 50 7.04 1.09 -0.87
N PRO A 51 7.51 0.82 0.37
CA PRO A 51 8.15 1.84 1.20
C PRO A 51 9.33 2.57 0.53
N GLY A 52 10.05 1.87 -0.37
CA GLY A 52 11.17 2.45 -1.13
C GLY A 52 10.73 3.59 -2.07
N PHE A 53 9.52 3.56 -2.61
CA PHE A 53 8.98 4.67 -3.39
C PHE A 53 8.77 5.91 -2.51
N CYS A 54 8.15 5.73 -1.34
CA CYS A 54 7.92 6.81 -0.39
C CYS A 54 9.23 7.50 0.04
N GLY A 55 10.31 6.73 0.23
CA GLY A 55 11.63 7.28 0.58
C GLY A 55 12.39 7.95 -0.57
N THR A 56 12.15 7.55 -1.82
CA THR A 56 12.92 8.04 -2.98
C THR A 56 12.22 9.12 -3.80
N MET A 57 10.89 9.18 -3.76
CA MET A 57 10.10 10.10 -4.58
C MET A 57 9.52 11.27 -3.77
N CYS A 58 9.27 11.07 -2.48
CA CYS A 58 8.76 12.13 -1.59
C CYS A 58 9.86 12.77 -0.75
N HIS A 59 11.05 13.00 -1.31
CA HIS A 59 12.21 13.53 -0.57
C HIS A 59 11.82 14.69 0.37
N ASP A 60 12.38 14.65 1.59
CA ASP A 60 12.11 15.49 2.77
C ASP A 60 10.76 15.30 3.47
N SER A 61 9.64 15.07 2.77
CA SER A 61 8.32 15.05 3.43
C SER A 61 8.01 13.76 4.23
N MET A 62 8.70 12.66 3.92
CA MET A 62 8.48 11.34 4.54
C MET A 62 9.77 10.76 5.17
N GLY A 63 10.91 11.45 5.02
CA GLY A 63 12.22 10.92 5.44
C GLY A 63 12.28 10.55 6.91
N GLU A 64 11.89 11.46 7.81
CA GLU A 64 11.90 11.21 9.26
C GLU A 64 10.97 10.06 9.68
N HIS A 65 9.79 9.98 9.08
CA HIS A 65 8.81 8.94 9.39
C HIS A 65 9.27 7.57 8.86
N LEU A 66 9.96 7.56 7.71
CA LEU A 66 10.61 6.37 7.17
C LEU A 66 11.78 5.92 8.06
N ASP A 67 12.58 6.86 8.57
CA ASP A 67 13.67 6.56 9.50
C ASP A 67 13.13 5.97 10.80
N ASN A 68 12.04 6.52 11.34
CA ASN A 68 11.33 5.96 12.48
C ASN A 68 10.78 4.55 12.16
N TYR A 69 10.08 4.39 11.03
CA TYR A 69 9.56 3.10 10.57
C TYR A 69 10.67 2.04 10.50
N ASN A 70 11.83 2.40 9.95
CA ASN A 70 13.00 1.52 9.85
C ASN A 70 13.78 1.36 11.17
N GLY A 71 13.44 2.12 12.22
CA GLY A 71 14.10 2.10 13.52
C GLY A 71 15.53 2.70 13.51
N VAL A 72 15.83 3.56 12.54
CA VAL A 72 17.16 4.20 12.39
C VAL A 72 17.18 5.66 12.85
N ASP A 73 16.04 6.20 13.26
CA ASP A 73 15.93 7.52 13.87
C ASP A 73 16.58 7.57 15.26
N ALA A 74 16.67 8.77 15.85
CA ALA A 74 17.25 8.95 17.18
C ALA A 74 16.45 8.28 18.30
N SER A 75 15.16 8.02 18.07
CA SER A 75 14.35 7.29 19.04
C SER A 75 14.67 5.81 19.02
N GLY A 76 15.08 5.24 17.88
CA GLY A 76 15.26 3.80 17.67
C GLY A 76 13.97 3.11 17.23
N GLY A 77 13.07 3.83 16.55
CA GLY A 77 11.77 3.32 16.12
C GLY A 77 10.68 3.38 17.19
N ALA A 78 10.66 4.41 18.02
CA ALA A 78 9.57 4.63 18.95
C ALA A 78 8.28 4.86 18.15
N GLY A 79 7.29 4.00 18.32
CA GLY A 79 5.98 4.12 17.69
C GLY A 79 5.39 2.80 17.22
N GLN A 80 4.11 2.85 16.88
CA GLN A 80 3.40 1.72 16.32
C GLN A 80 3.87 1.36 14.91
N ALA A 81 4.29 2.32 14.10
CA ALA A 81 4.72 2.07 12.72
C ALA A 81 5.94 1.15 12.68
N SER A 82 6.99 1.47 13.45
CA SER A 82 8.16 0.59 13.54
C SER A 82 7.84 -0.75 14.21
N TRP A 83 7.00 -0.74 15.25
CA TRP A 83 6.61 -1.98 15.92
C TRP A 83 5.86 -2.93 14.99
N HIS A 84 4.86 -2.43 14.24
CA HIS A 84 4.11 -3.25 13.29
C HIS A 84 4.98 -3.68 12.09
N ALA A 85 5.89 -2.83 11.62
CA ALA A 85 6.85 -3.21 10.58
C ALA A 85 7.72 -4.40 11.00
N GLN A 86 8.23 -4.36 12.24
CA GLN A 86 9.16 -5.37 12.75
C GLN A 86 8.48 -6.66 13.21
N ASN A 87 7.25 -6.58 13.71
CA ASN A 87 6.55 -7.72 14.32
C ASN A 87 5.47 -8.33 13.42
N GLU A 88 4.83 -7.52 12.58
CA GLU A 88 3.67 -7.92 11.78
C GLU A 88 3.92 -7.79 10.26
N GLY A 89 5.06 -7.22 9.86
CA GLY A 89 5.42 -7.05 8.45
C GLY A 89 4.56 -6.05 7.70
N THR A 90 3.84 -5.17 8.41
CA THR A 90 3.01 -4.13 7.82
C THR A 90 3.86 -3.10 7.09
N THR A 91 3.36 -2.62 5.97
CA THR A 91 3.94 -1.57 5.13
C THR A 91 3.20 -0.25 5.32
N CYS A 92 3.72 0.83 4.74
CA CYS A 92 3.15 2.18 4.88
C CYS A 92 1.67 2.24 4.46
N LEU A 93 1.32 1.55 3.37
CA LEU A 93 -0.03 1.57 2.79
C LEU A 93 -1.04 0.71 3.55
N ASP A 94 -0.55 -0.15 4.46
CA ASP A 94 -1.44 -0.92 5.33
C ASP A 94 -2.11 -0.04 6.38
N CYS A 95 -1.62 1.19 6.60
CA CYS A 95 -2.21 2.21 7.47
C CYS A 95 -2.57 3.51 6.71
N HIS A 96 -1.70 3.97 5.82
CA HIS A 96 -1.89 5.20 5.04
C HIS A 96 -2.35 4.87 3.63
N GLU A 97 -3.66 4.92 3.38
CA GLU A 97 -4.18 4.65 2.05
C GLU A 97 -3.89 5.82 1.10
N ALA A 98 -3.44 5.51 -0.11
CA ALA A 98 -3.28 6.48 -1.18
C ALA A 98 -4.53 6.43 -2.07
N ASP A 99 -5.60 7.10 -1.67
CA ASP A 99 -6.78 7.22 -2.52
C ASP A 99 -6.47 8.04 -3.79
N LEU A 100 -7.25 7.85 -4.85
CA LEU A 100 -7.00 8.50 -6.14
C LEU A 100 -7.18 10.03 -6.09
N GLU A 101 -8.14 10.52 -5.31
CA GLU A 101 -8.39 11.95 -5.16
C GLU A 101 -7.23 12.62 -4.43
N THR A 102 -6.72 11.98 -3.37
CA THR A 102 -5.53 12.37 -2.63
C THR A 102 -4.30 12.35 -3.55
N GLN A 103 -4.09 11.30 -4.34
CA GLN A 103 -2.97 11.25 -5.30
C GLN A 103 -3.03 12.36 -6.37
N VAL A 104 -4.24 12.74 -6.82
CA VAL A 104 -4.43 13.87 -7.75
C VAL A 104 -4.13 15.20 -7.05
N ALA A 105 -4.55 15.35 -5.80
CA ALA A 105 -4.26 16.54 -4.99
C ALA A 105 -2.75 16.69 -4.72
N GLU A 106 -2.07 15.60 -4.34
CA GLU A 106 -0.62 15.52 -4.13
C GLU A 106 0.15 15.90 -5.40
N LEU A 107 -0.25 15.35 -6.56
CA LEU A 107 0.38 15.73 -7.83
C LEU A 107 0.19 17.23 -8.12
N GLY A 108 -1.01 17.75 -7.86
CA GLY A 108 -1.32 19.17 -8.01
C GLY A 108 -0.43 20.07 -7.14
N SER A 109 -0.21 19.70 -5.88
CA SER A 109 0.64 20.48 -4.98
C SER A 109 2.12 20.35 -5.32
N GLN A 110 2.60 19.17 -5.77
CA GLN A 110 3.95 18.99 -6.28
C GLN A 110 4.24 19.89 -7.49
N LEU A 111 3.30 19.97 -8.45
CA LEU A 111 3.44 20.84 -9.63
C LEU A 111 3.44 22.33 -9.27
N ARG A 112 2.78 22.70 -8.17
CA ARG A 112 2.75 24.08 -7.64
C ARG A 112 3.92 24.40 -6.70
N GLY A 113 4.72 23.40 -6.32
CA GLY A 113 5.79 23.56 -5.32
C GLY A 113 5.27 23.74 -3.89
N GLU A 114 4.02 23.37 -3.60
CA GLU A 114 3.36 23.48 -2.30
C GLU A 114 3.50 22.14 -1.53
N THR A 115 4.73 21.79 -1.16
CA THR A 115 5.04 20.47 -0.57
C THR A 115 4.87 20.40 0.95
N ASP A 116 4.72 21.55 1.61
CA ASP A 116 4.67 21.66 3.08
C ASP A 116 3.42 20.99 3.67
N ASN A 117 2.36 20.84 2.87
CA ASN A 117 1.15 20.09 3.23
C ASN A 117 0.56 19.48 1.95
N LEU A 118 1.07 18.33 1.55
CA LEU A 118 0.63 17.53 0.40
C LEU A 118 -0.86 17.09 0.43
N GLY A 119 -1.68 17.60 1.34
CA GLY A 119 -3.11 17.29 1.44
C GLY A 119 -3.43 16.02 2.23
N LEU A 120 -2.48 15.46 2.98
CA LEU A 120 -2.70 14.26 3.77
C LEU A 120 -3.08 14.63 5.19
N ALA A 121 -4.37 14.91 5.40
CA ALA A 121 -4.93 14.86 6.75
C ALA A 121 -4.65 13.48 7.41
N ASP A 122 -4.64 12.42 6.60
CA ASP A 122 -4.38 11.02 6.99
C ASP A 122 -2.91 10.72 7.33
N ARG A 123 -1.98 11.68 7.17
CA ARG A 123 -0.57 11.52 7.59
C ARG A 123 -0.39 11.77 9.09
N TYR A 124 -1.19 12.64 9.68
CA TYR A 124 -1.09 12.97 11.10
C TYR A 124 -1.98 12.09 11.99
N TYR A 125 -3.02 11.52 11.39
CA TYR A 125 -4.06 10.83 12.14
C TYR A 125 -4.64 9.69 11.31
N VAL A 126 -4.57 8.48 11.84
CA VAL A 126 -5.18 7.31 11.21
C VAL A 126 -6.58 7.12 11.79
N ASP A 127 -7.60 6.94 10.94
CA ASP A 127 -8.95 6.77 11.47
C ASP A 127 -9.09 5.48 12.28
N ASN A 128 -9.99 5.47 13.27
CA ASN A 128 -10.14 4.34 14.18
C ASN A 128 -10.49 3.06 13.43
N GLU A 129 -11.33 3.17 12.41
CA GLU A 129 -11.78 2.09 11.55
C GLU A 129 -10.60 1.37 10.91
N LYS A 130 -9.54 2.10 10.58
CA LYS A 130 -8.33 1.50 10.00
C LYS A 130 -7.62 0.61 11.02
N CYS A 131 -7.47 1.05 12.26
CA CYS A 131 -6.93 0.24 13.35
C CYS A 131 -7.85 -0.96 13.65
N LEU A 132 -9.15 -0.71 13.79
CA LEU A 132 -10.16 -1.71 14.12
C LEU A 132 -10.31 -2.77 13.03
N SER A 133 -9.99 -2.47 11.76
CA SER A 133 -10.01 -3.45 10.67
C SER A 133 -9.16 -4.70 10.94
N CYS A 134 -8.09 -4.55 11.74
CA CYS A 134 -7.24 -5.63 12.24
C CYS A 134 -7.44 -5.91 13.75
N HIS A 135 -7.77 -4.88 14.54
CA HIS A 135 -7.86 -4.96 15.99
C HIS A 135 -9.31 -5.05 16.49
N GLY A 136 -9.93 -6.22 16.31
CA GLY A 136 -11.21 -6.58 16.93
C GLY A 136 -12.47 -6.08 16.21
N GLY A 137 -12.36 -5.24 15.18
CA GLY A 137 -13.49 -4.80 14.34
C GLY A 137 -14.43 -3.78 15.00
N SER A 138 -14.37 -3.62 16.33
CA SER A 138 -15.14 -2.61 17.08
C SER A 138 -14.49 -2.36 18.44
N TYR A 139 -14.80 -1.22 19.05
CA TYR A 139 -14.36 -0.90 20.41
C TYR A 139 -14.82 -1.93 21.44
N ASP A 140 -16.04 -2.44 21.34
CA ASP A 140 -16.57 -3.42 22.30
C ASP A 140 -15.81 -4.75 22.24
N ALA A 141 -15.55 -5.23 21.03
CA ALA A 141 -14.76 -6.45 20.83
C ALA A 141 -13.28 -6.24 21.24
N LEU A 142 -12.71 -5.06 20.93
CA LEU A 142 -11.36 -4.71 21.38
C LEU A 142 -11.27 -4.66 22.91
N ALA A 143 -12.27 -4.08 23.57
CA ALA A 143 -12.36 -4.04 25.03
C ALA A 143 -12.45 -5.45 25.65
N GLU A 144 -13.15 -6.38 25.00
CA GLU A 144 -13.20 -7.78 25.42
C GLU A 144 -11.86 -8.49 25.22
N LEU A 145 -11.17 -8.24 24.09
CA LEU A 145 -9.83 -8.76 23.84
C LEU A 145 -8.80 -8.30 24.88
N THR A 146 -8.98 -7.11 25.45
CA THR A 146 -8.11 -6.54 26.49
C THR A 146 -8.74 -6.53 27.89
N ALA A 147 -9.67 -7.47 28.14
CA ALA A 147 -10.38 -7.54 29.42
C ALA A 147 -9.47 -7.87 30.62
N ASP A 148 -8.28 -8.43 30.37
CA ASP A 148 -7.25 -8.71 31.37
C ASP A 148 -6.70 -7.43 32.04
N LEU A 149 -6.86 -6.28 31.40
CA LEU A 149 -6.52 -4.96 31.97
C LEU A 149 -7.50 -4.51 33.07
N GLY A 150 -8.62 -5.23 33.26
CA GLY A 150 -9.57 -5.01 34.34
C GLY A 150 -10.16 -3.61 34.36
N ASP A 151 -10.24 -3.01 35.56
CA ASP A 151 -10.84 -1.69 35.79
C ASP A 151 -10.07 -0.54 35.12
N TYR A 152 -8.81 -0.78 34.71
CA TYR A 152 -7.97 0.21 34.04
C TYR A 152 -7.95 0.05 32.51
N ASN A 153 -8.81 -0.79 31.93
CA ASN A 153 -8.85 -1.03 30.49
C ASN A 153 -9.18 0.27 29.70
N PRO A 154 -8.22 0.85 28.95
CA PRO A 154 -8.44 2.10 28.22
C PRO A 154 -9.40 1.95 27.03
N HIS A 155 -9.60 0.72 26.53
CA HIS A 155 -10.53 0.43 25.43
C HIS A 155 -11.98 0.33 25.90
N LYS A 156 -12.22 0.25 27.22
CA LYS A 156 -13.55 0.31 27.86
C LYS A 156 -13.69 1.59 28.69
N SER A 157 -13.26 2.71 28.13
CA SER A 157 -13.16 3.98 28.85
C SER A 157 -14.54 4.55 29.25
N PRO A 158 -14.70 5.06 30.49
CA PRO A 158 -15.89 5.80 30.89
C PRO A 158 -16.02 7.16 30.19
N HIS A 159 -14.95 7.66 29.56
CA HIS A 159 -14.95 8.89 28.76
C HIS A 159 -15.47 8.68 27.33
N GLY A 160 -15.92 7.45 27.00
CA GLY A 160 -16.35 7.07 25.68
C GLY A 160 -15.19 6.64 24.78
N GLN A 161 -15.50 6.49 23.49
CA GLN A 161 -14.52 6.08 22.49
C GLN A 161 -13.65 7.28 22.13
N MET A 162 -12.38 7.23 22.54
CA MET A 162 -11.34 8.16 22.10
C MET A 162 -10.70 7.60 20.84
N ASN A 163 -10.08 8.42 20.00
CA ASN A 163 -9.38 7.86 18.86
C ASN A 163 -8.03 7.25 19.26
N CYS A 164 -7.68 6.15 18.58
CA CYS A 164 -6.51 5.32 18.87
C CYS A 164 -5.23 6.15 18.96
N ASN A 165 -5.05 7.13 18.08
CA ASN A 165 -3.85 7.96 18.00
C ASN A 165 -3.65 8.84 19.23
N GLU A 166 -4.66 9.06 20.09
CA GLU A 166 -4.49 9.83 21.32
C GLU A 166 -3.45 9.20 22.25
N CYS A 167 -3.43 7.87 22.31
CA CYS A 167 -2.45 7.10 23.07
C CYS A 167 -1.42 6.42 22.15
N HIS A 168 -1.89 5.82 21.06
CA HIS A 168 -1.08 5.00 20.16
C HIS A 168 -0.48 5.81 19.02
N LYS A 169 0.73 6.34 19.24
CA LYS A 169 1.42 7.15 18.23
C LYS A 169 2.06 6.27 17.16
N GLY A 170 1.82 6.60 15.89
CA GLY A 170 2.38 5.91 14.74
C GLY A 170 3.90 6.02 14.67
N HIS A 171 4.41 7.25 14.63
CA HIS A 171 5.84 7.54 14.44
C HIS A 171 6.49 8.26 15.64
N ALA A 172 6.03 7.97 16.85
CA ALA A 172 6.59 8.54 18.08
C ALA A 172 6.30 7.62 19.28
N ALA A 173 6.94 7.90 20.42
CA ALA A 173 6.64 7.22 21.68
C ALA A 173 5.15 7.33 22.04
N GLN A 174 4.60 6.25 22.59
CA GLN A 174 3.22 6.15 23.03
C GLN A 174 2.93 7.10 24.20
N VAL A 175 1.71 7.61 24.26
CA VAL A 175 1.28 8.56 25.29
C VAL A 175 0.28 7.91 26.22
N ASN A 176 0.58 7.93 27.52
CA ASN A 176 -0.35 7.47 28.55
C ASN A 176 -1.34 8.58 28.91
N THR A 177 -2.33 8.83 28.06
CA THR A 177 -3.28 9.93 28.22
C THR A 177 -4.08 9.83 29.52
N CYS A 178 -4.55 8.62 29.87
CA CYS A 178 -5.29 8.38 31.11
C CYS A 178 -4.43 8.64 32.36
N GLY A 179 -3.16 8.24 32.28
CA GLY A 179 -2.13 8.42 33.31
C GLY A 179 -1.81 9.86 33.68
N GLN A 180 -2.24 10.83 32.88
CA GLN A 180 -2.02 12.25 33.15
C GLN A 180 -2.90 12.76 34.30
N CYS A 181 -4.02 12.08 34.57
CA CYS A 181 -4.99 12.48 35.57
C CYS A 181 -5.22 11.42 36.66
N HIS A 182 -5.03 10.14 36.34
CA HIS A 182 -5.31 9.01 37.23
C HIS A 182 -4.19 7.98 37.14
N ASP A 183 -4.12 7.06 38.09
CA ASP A 183 -3.25 5.90 37.95
C ASP A 183 -3.70 5.07 36.72
N ASN A 184 -2.74 4.65 35.90
CA ASN A 184 -3.01 3.78 34.75
C ASN A 184 -2.91 2.29 35.11
N GLY A 185 -2.78 1.95 36.39
CA GLY A 185 -2.67 0.57 36.86
C GLY A 185 -1.33 -0.08 36.52
N GLY A 186 -0.28 0.72 36.30
CA GLY A 186 1.05 0.23 35.92
C GLY A 186 1.15 -0.33 34.50
N GLN A 187 0.16 -0.06 33.65
CA GLN A 187 0.14 -0.54 32.26
C GLN A 187 1.22 0.10 31.41
N THR A 188 1.74 -0.67 30.44
CA THR A 188 2.71 -0.21 29.45
C THR A 188 2.18 -0.45 28.04
N MET A 189 2.42 0.49 27.13
CA MET A 189 2.07 0.34 25.72
C MET A 189 3.27 -0.16 24.92
N ARG A 190 2.99 -0.98 23.90
CA ARG A 190 4.00 -1.45 22.93
C ARG A 190 4.39 -0.32 21.98
N GLY A 191 5.59 -0.40 21.40
CA GLY A 191 6.09 0.65 20.51
C GLY A 191 6.69 1.86 21.25
N ASN A 192 7.22 1.65 22.45
CA ASN A 192 7.97 2.66 23.22
C ASN A 192 9.49 2.43 23.23
N ASN A 193 9.92 1.39 22.49
CA ASN A 193 11.28 0.85 22.32
C ASN A 193 12.18 0.77 23.57
#